data_AF-A0A174QK72-F1
#
_entry.id   AF-A0A174QK72-F1
#
_cell.length_a   1.000
_cell.length_b   1.000
_cell.length_c   1.000
_cell.angle_alpha   90.00
_cell.angle_beta   90.00
_cell.angle_gamma   90.00
#
_symmetry.space_group_name_H-M   'P 1'
#
loop_
_entity.id
_entity.type
_entity.pdbx_description
1 polymer ?
#
loop_
_entity_poly.entity_id
_entity_poly.type
_entity_poly.pdbx_seq_one_letter_code
_entity_poly.pdbx_strand_id
1 'polypeptide(L)' 'MKRKYTDDITDFTEPFWDNQCPKCKKRFWSVSLDCVCPKCGNQELYILNESKHLKHDEKELEKYHRKIMEEEK' A
#
# COMPACT_ATOMS: atom_id res chain seq x y z
N MET A 1 19.64 -1.75 17.00
CA MET A 1 19.08 -3.10 16.74
C MET A 1 17.88 -2.90 15.82
N LYS A 2 17.97 -3.29 14.55
CA LYS A 2 16.85 -3.24 13.60
C LYS A 2 15.81 -4.27 14.05
N ARG A 3 14.63 -3.84 14.47
CA ARG A 3 13.55 -4.76 14.86
C ARG A 3 12.94 -5.32 13.57
N LYS A 4 12.90 -6.62 13.40
CA LYS A 4 12.16 -7.21 12.28
C LYS A 4 10.81 -7.69 12.77
N TYR A 5 9.83 -7.80 11.87
CA TYR A 5 8.59 -8.50 12.19
C TYR A 5 8.88 -10.00 12.41
N THR A 6 7.87 -10.75 12.87
CA THR A 6 7.98 -12.18 13.19
C THR A 6 8.36 -13.06 12.00
N ASP A 7 8.37 -12.51 10.78
CA ASP A 7 8.85 -13.18 9.57
C ASP A 7 10.37 -13.10 9.39
N ASP A 8 11.10 -12.38 10.26
CA ASP A 8 12.55 -12.16 10.26
C ASP A 8 13.13 -11.59 8.93
N ILE A 9 12.26 -11.18 8.02
CA ILE A 9 12.61 -10.64 6.70
C ILE A 9 12.25 -9.16 6.68
N THR A 10 11.03 -8.81 7.11
CA THR A 10 10.48 -7.46 7.04
C THR A 10 11.05 -6.58 8.16
N ASP A 11 11.69 -5.47 7.81
CA ASP A 11 12.20 -4.50 8.78
C ASP A 11 11.03 -3.66 9.34
N PHE A 12 11.00 -3.40 10.65
CA PHE A 12 9.93 -2.59 11.25
C PHE A 12 9.90 -1.15 10.72
N THR A 13 11.02 -0.69 10.15
CA THR A 13 11.11 0.62 9.51
C THR A 13 10.65 0.61 8.06
N GLU A 14 10.33 -0.55 7.48
CA GLU A 14 9.86 -0.60 6.10
C GLU A 14 8.53 0.16 5.94
N PRO A 15 8.38 0.89 4.83
CA PRO A 15 7.17 1.61 4.54
C PRO A 15 6.01 0.64 4.36
N PHE A 16 4.96 0.82 5.16
CA PHE A 16 3.70 0.11 4.94
C PHE A 16 2.77 0.95 4.07
N TRP A 17 2.09 0.28 3.14
CA TRP A 17 1.08 0.85 2.28
C TRP A 17 -0.30 0.53 2.83
N ASP A 18 -1.06 1.57 3.15
CA ASP A 18 -2.44 1.43 3.56
C ASP A 18 -3.33 1.40 2.32
N ASN A 19 -3.75 0.19 1.94
CA ASN A 19 -4.46 -0.07 0.71
C ASN A 19 -5.97 -0.16 0.95
N GLN A 20 -6.75 0.39 0.02
CA GLN A 20 -8.19 0.17 -0.05
C GLN A 20 -8.59 -0.40 -1.41
N CYS A 21 -9.31 -1.52 -1.37
CA CYS A 21 -9.86 -2.12 -2.56
C CYS A 21 -11.15 -1.39 -3.00
N PRO A 22 -11.23 -0.84 -4.22
CA PRO A 22 -12.43 -0.16 -4.71
C PRO A 22 -13.62 -1.11 -4.87
N LYS A 23 -13.36 -2.38 -5.22
CA LYS A 23 -14.36 -3.41 -5.52
C LYS A 23 -15.07 -3.97 -4.30
N CYS A 24 -14.30 -4.42 -3.29
CA CYS A 24 -14.88 -5.07 -2.09
C CYS A 24 -14.75 -4.23 -0.81
N LYS A 25 -14.22 -3.00 -0.92
CA LYS A 25 -14.01 -2.03 0.18
C LYS A 25 -13.10 -2.52 1.31
N LYS A 26 -12.43 -3.67 1.14
CA LYS A 26 -11.46 -4.19 2.11
C LYS A 26 -10.26 -3.23 2.20
N ARG A 27 -9.98 -2.75 3.42
CA ARG A 27 -8.75 -2.05 3.78
C ARG A 27 -7.73 -3.03 4.38
N PHE A 28 -6.47 -2.88 4.01
CA PHE A 28 -5.38 -3.73 4.48
C PHE A 28 -4.02 -3.06 4.29
N TRP A 29 -3.03 -3.51 5.06
CA TRP A 29 -1.66 -3.00 5.00
C TRP A 29 -0.80 -3.95 4.18
N SER A 30 0.11 -3.44 3.35
CA SER A 30 1.11 -4.24 2.63
C SER A 30 2.49 -3.64 2.76
N VAL A 31 3.52 -4.49 2.67
CA VAL A 31 4.93 -4.07 2.65
C VAL A 31 5.44 -3.83 1.23
N SER A 32 4.70 -4.28 0.22
CA SER A 32 4.99 -4.04 -1.20
C SER A 32 3.83 -3.35 -1.92
N LEU A 33 4.17 -2.65 -3.00
CA LEU A 33 3.19 -2.13 -3.97
C LEU A 33 2.67 -3.22 -4.90
N ASP A 34 3.42 -4.31 -5.12
CA ASP A 34 2.99 -5.47 -5.91
C ASP A 34 2.14 -6.42 -5.05
N CYS A 35 0.90 -6.03 -4.80
CA CYS A 35 -0.05 -6.79 -4.01
C CYS A 35 -1.44 -6.81 -4.65
N VAL A 36 -2.27 -7.76 -4.24
CA VAL A 36 -3.66 -7.85 -4.69
C VAL A 36 -4.59 -7.85 -3.49
N CYS A 37 -5.85 -7.47 -3.70
CA CYS A 37 -6.82 -7.51 -2.62
C CYS A 37 -6.95 -8.95 -2.08
N PRO A 38 -6.67 -9.21 -0.79
CA PRO A 38 -6.69 -10.56 -0.24
C PRO A 38 -8.09 -11.18 -0.16
N LYS A 39 -9.15 -10.35 -0.32
CA LYS A 39 -10.54 -10.81 -0.28
C LYS A 39 -11.10 -11.16 -1.66
N CYS A 40 -10.73 -10.42 -2.71
CA CYS A 40 -11.38 -10.54 -4.02
C CYS A 40 -10.42 -10.57 -5.22
N GLY A 41 -9.11 -10.59 -4.98
CA GLY A 41 -8.09 -10.66 -6.01
C GLY A 41 -7.92 -9.40 -6.86
N ASN A 42 -8.61 -8.29 -6.55
CA ASN A 42 -8.50 -7.06 -7.33
C ASN A 42 -7.08 -6.50 -7.30
N GLN A 43 -6.53 -6.21 -8.48
CA GLN A 43 -5.19 -5.62 -8.63
C GLN A 43 -5.21 -4.10 -8.46
N GLU A 44 -6.29 -3.43 -8.87
CA GLU A 44 -6.41 -1.97 -8.70
C GLU A 44 -6.69 -1.63 -7.23
N LEU A 45 -5.82 -0.86 -6.61
CA LEU A 45 -5.95 -0.49 -5.19
C LEU A 45 -5.64 1.00 -5.02
N TYR A 46 -6.33 1.60 -4.06
CA TYR A 46 -6.03 2.95 -3.61
C TYR A 46 -5.06 2.94 -2.43
N ILE A 47 -4.16 3.91 -2.36
CA ILE A 47 -3.27 4.15 -1.22
C ILE A 47 -3.80 5.33 -0.40
N LEU A 48 -3.93 5.14 0.90
CA LEU A 48 -4.54 6.11 1.83
C LEU A 48 -3.52 6.90 2.67
N ASN A 49 -2.30 6.39 2.82
CA ASN A 49 -1.30 6.95 3.73
C ASN A 49 -0.11 7.61 3.03
N GLU A 50 -0.23 7.87 1.73
CA GLU A 50 0.88 8.36 0.90
C GLU A 50 1.37 9.76 1.34
N SER A 51 0.49 10.58 1.92
CA SER A 51 0.78 11.97 2.28
C SER A 51 1.72 12.16 3.48
N LYS A 52 2.00 11.13 4.30
CA LYS A 52 2.67 11.32 5.59
C LYS A 52 4.13 10.84 5.65
N HIS A 53 4.56 9.91 4.80
CA HIS A 53 5.89 9.31 4.96
C HIS A 53 6.68 9.01 3.68
N LEU A 54 6.05 9.00 2.49
CA LEU A 54 6.66 8.47 1.26
C LEU A 54 6.12 9.22 0.03
N LYS A 55 6.67 10.38 -0.32
CA LYS A 55 6.36 11.01 -1.62
C LYS A 55 6.94 10.13 -2.73
N HIS A 56 6.11 9.31 -3.36
CA HIS A 56 6.51 8.59 -4.58
C HIS A 56 6.11 9.41 -5.81
N ASP A 57 6.84 9.20 -6.89
CA ASP A 57 6.48 9.75 -8.19
C ASP A 57 5.24 8.99 -8.70
N GLU A 58 4.18 9.71 -9.10
CA GLU A 58 2.93 9.11 -9.58
C GLU A 58 3.17 8.07 -10.69
N LYS A 59 4.23 8.24 -11.49
CA LYS A 59 4.63 7.30 -12.54
C LYS A 59 5.11 5.95 -12.00
N GLU A 60 5.67 5.90 -10.80
CA GLU A 60 6.04 4.63 -10.16
C GLU A 60 4.81 3.90 -9.66
N LEU A 61 3.81 4.61 -9.13
CA LEU A 61 2.54 4.03 -8.69
C LEU A 61 1.73 3.44 -9.84
N GLU A 62 1.73 4.09 -11.01
CA GLU A 62 1.07 3.57 -12.21
C GLU A 62 1.59 2.18 -12.63
N LYS A 63 2.91 1.93 -12.49
CA LYS A 63 3.51 0.61 -12.80
C LYS A 63 2.91 -0.51 -11.96
N TYR A 64 2.43 -0.21 -10.77
CA TYR A 64 1.83 -1.17 -9.83
C TYR A 64 0.29 -1.08 -9.77
N HIS A 65 -0.35 -0.36 -10.70
CA HIS A 65 -1.80 -0.14 -10.70
C HIS A 65 -2.30 0.47 -9.38
N ARG A 66 -1.56 1.44 -8.85
CA ARG A 66 -1.87 2.15 -7.61
C ARG A 66 -2.39 3.54 -7.94
N LYS A 67 -3.40 3.97 -7.18
CA LYS A 67 -3.93 5.33 -7.24
C LYS A 67 -3.92 5.91 -5.84
N ILE A 68 -3.56 7.18 -5.72
CA ILE A 68 -3.64 7.89 -4.45
C ILE A 68 -5.11 8.24 -4.25
N MET A 69 -5.67 7.97 -3.08
CA MET A 69 -6.96 8.59 -2.76
C MET A 69 -6.68 10.06 -2.42
N GLU A 70 -7.02 10.96 -3.34
CA GLU A 70 -7.13 12.37 -3.02
C GLU A 70 -8.27 12.50 -2.00
N GLU A 71 -7.96 12.99 -0.79
CA GLU A 71 -9.00 13.42 0.14
C GLU A 71 -9.76 14.55 -0.55
N GLU A 72 -11.05 14.36 -0.82
CA GLU A 72 -11.94 15.44 -1.26
C GLU A 72 -11.86 16.56 -0.22
N LYS A 73 -11.32 17.70 -0.63
CA LYS A 73 -11.18 18.92 0.18
C LYS A 73 -12.53 19.54 0.50
#